data_AF-A0A9J6DTC9-F1
#
_entry.id   AF-A0A9J6DTC9-F1
#
_cell.length_a   1.000
_cell.length_b   1.000
_cell.length_c   1.000
_cell.angle_alpha   90.00
_cell.angle_beta   90.00
_cell.angle_gamma   90.00
#
_symmetry.space_group_name_H-M   'P 1'
#
loop_
_entity.id
_entity.type
_entity.pdbx_description
1 polymer ?
#
loop_
_entity_poly.entity_id
_entity_poly.type
_entity_poly.pdbx_seq_one_letter_code
_entity_poly.pdbx_strand_id
1 'polypeptide(L)'
;MSWRETLVFPAEVPISEDARALIQGFCSEAERRVGAHGGLAQIQAQAFFRGVDWEHIRERPAAIPMEVKSIDDTSNFDEFPDVDLKIPCAPPVTPSKEHTEAGYKDWVFINYTFKRFEGLTQRGVKPPKKC
;
A
#
# COMPACT_ATOMS: atom_id res chain seq x y z
N MET A 1 -18.21 -2.56 -16.55
CA MET A 1 -18.87 -2.31 -15.24
C MET A 1 -19.63 -1.01 -15.32
N SER A 2 -20.93 -1.01 -15.00
CA SER A 2 -21.83 0.16 -15.05
C SER A 2 -21.86 0.92 -13.73
N TRP A 3 -20.71 1.36 -13.23
CA TRP A 3 -20.58 1.96 -11.89
C TRP A 3 -21.52 3.17 -11.66
N ARG A 4 -21.86 3.90 -12.73
CA ARG A 4 -22.79 5.04 -12.70
C ARG A 4 -24.19 4.67 -12.23
N GLU A 5 -24.62 3.46 -12.54
CA GLU A 5 -25.99 2.98 -12.31
C GLU A 5 -26.07 2.08 -11.09
N THR A 6 -24.93 1.58 -10.59
CA THR A 6 -24.87 0.61 -9.50
C THR A 6 -24.37 1.20 -8.18
N LEU A 7 -23.90 2.45 -8.15
CA LEU A 7 -23.53 3.11 -6.90
C LEU A 7 -24.77 3.62 -6.18
N VAL A 8 -25.22 2.87 -5.17
CA VAL A 8 -26.38 3.21 -4.33
C VAL A 8 -25.92 3.32 -2.88
N PHE A 9 -26.35 4.38 -2.20
CA PHE A 9 -26.14 4.53 -0.76
C PHE A 9 -27.36 3.98 -0.03
N PRO A 10 -27.20 2.92 0.79
CA PRO A 10 -28.32 2.35 1.55
C PRO A 10 -28.90 3.37 2.53
N ALA A 11 -30.23 3.37 2.72
CA ALA A 11 -30.91 4.34 3.57
C ALA A 11 -30.76 4.02 5.07
N GLU A 12 -30.47 2.77 5.39
CA GLU A 12 -30.31 2.25 6.74
C GLU A 12 -29.01 2.69 7.43
N VAL A 13 -27.99 3.07 6.66
CA VAL A 13 -26.71 3.55 7.21
C VAL A 13 -26.60 5.05 6.94
N PRO A 14 -26.72 5.90 7.98
CA PRO A 14 -26.59 7.34 7.81
C PRO A 14 -25.16 7.70 7.40
N ILE A 15 -25.04 8.42 6.30
CA ILE A 15 -23.78 8.97 5.78
C ILE A 15 -23.94 10.48 5.61
N SER A 16 -22.89 11.26 5.94
CA SER A 16 -22.93 12.70 5.74
C SER A 16 -22.92 13.04 4.25
N GLU A 17 -23.54 14.17 3.88
CA GLU A 17 -23.53 14.63 2.48
C GLU A 17 -22.10 14.90 1.97
N ASP A 18 -21.21 15.41 2.84
CA ASP A 18 -19.80 15.61 2.51
C ASP A 18 -19.09 14.28 2.19
N ALA A 19 -19.39 13.20 2.94
CA ALA A 19 -18.83 11.88 2.68
C ALA A 19 -19.41 11.26 1.40
N ARG A 20 -20.72 11.41 1.18
CA ARG A 20 -21.38 10.97 -0.06
C ARG A 20 -20.78 11.65 -1.29
N ALA A 21 -20.62 12.97 -1.23
CA ALA A 21 -20.02 13.76 -2.31
C ALA A 21 -18.57 13.30 -2.59
N LEU A 22 -17.77 13.05 -1.53
CA LEU A 22 -16.41 12.55 -1.69
C LEU A 22 -16.37 11.17 -2.34
N ILE A 23 -17.21 10.22 -1.90
CA ILE A 23 -17.29 8.87 -2.47
C ILE A 23 -17.67 8.94 -3.95
N GLN A 24 -18.70 9.72 -4.30
CA GLN A 24 -19.10 9.91 -5.70
C GLN A 24 -17.99 10.56 -6.53
N GLY A 25 -17.23 11.50 -5.95
CA GLY A 25 -16.09 12.13 -6.59
C GLY A 25 -14.90 11.18 -6.85
N PHE A 26 -14.70 10.15 -6.02
CA PHE A 26 -13.71 9.11 -6.28
C PHE A 26 -14.23 8.04 -7.24
N CYS A 27 -15.48 7.64 -7.06
CA CYS A 27 -16.20 6.73 -7.93
C CYS A 27 -16.72 7.47 -9.17
N SER A 28 -15.81 8.07 -9.95
CA SER A 28 -16.10 8.75 -11.21
C SER A 28 -15.14 8.32 -12.33
N GLU A 29 -15.33 8.90 -13.53
CA GLU A 29 -14.36 8.70 -14.63
C GLU A 29 -13.00 9.30 -14.26
N ALA A 30 -11.95 8.81 -14.92
CA ALA A 30 -10.57 9.15 -14.60
C ALA A 30 -10.32 10.66 -14.68
N GLU A 31 -10.90 11.34 -15.67
CA GLU A 31 -10.71 12.77 -15.89
C GLU A 31 -11.40 13.63 -14.82
N ARG A 32 -12.51 13.15 -14.25
CA ARG A 32 -13.29 13.92 -13.24
C ARG A 32 -13.02 13.48 -11.81
N ARG A 33 -12.21 12.44 -11.61
CA ARG A 33 -11.91 11.89 -10.30
C ARG A 33 -11.26 12.94 -9.41
N VAL A 34 -11.70 13.00 -8.14
CA VAL A 34 -11.00 13.79 -7.13
C VAL A 34 -9.52 13.37 -7.10
N GLY A 35 -8.63 14.34 -7.27
CA GLY A 35 -7.18 14.15 -7.40
C GLY A 35 -6.65 14.13 -8.84
N ALA A 36 -7.51 14.04 -9.87
CA ALA A 36 -7.08 14.02 -11.28
C ALA A 36 -6.45 15.35 -11.71
N HIS A 37 -6.90 16.46 -11.11
CA HIS A 37 -6.40 17.81 -11.40
C HIS A 37 -5.87 18.45 -10.12
N GLY A 38 -4.59 18.23 -9.84
CA GLY A 38 -3.91 18.77 -8.65
C GLY A 38 -3.60 17.76 -7.54
N GLY A 39 -3.88 16.47 -7.75
CA GLY A 39 -3.42 15.39 -6.88
C GLY A 39 -3.90 15.54 -5.44
N LEU A 40 -2.98 15.43 -4.50
CA LEU A 40 -3.27 15.48 -3.07
C LEU A 40 -3.96 16.78 -2.64
N ALA A 41 -3.58 17.93 -3.19
CA ALA A 41 -4.17 19.21 -2.80
C ALA A 41 -5.68 19.25 -3.06
N GLN A 42 -6.15 18.65 -4.17
CA GLN A 42 -7.57 18.56 -4.49
C GLN A 42 -8.32 17.64 -3.53
N ILE A 43 -7.67 16.56 -3.06
CA ILE A 43 -8.23 15.63 -2.07
C ILE A 43 -8.35 16.33 -0.71
N GLN A 44 -7.28 16.99 -0.26
CA GLN A 44 -7.25 17.69 1.04
C GLN A 44 -8.26 18.82 1.13
N ALA A 45 -8.59 19.45 -0.01
CA ALA A 45 -9.57 20.55 -0.09
C ALA A 45 -11.04 20.11 -0.02
N GLN A 46 -11.35 18.81 -0.03
CA GLN A 46 -12.73 18.33 0.04
C GLN A 46 -13.37 18.64 1.39
N ALA A 47 -14.66 19.00 1.38
CA ALA A 47 -15.39 19.40 2.58
C ALA A 47 -15.35 18.34 3.69
N PHE A 48 -15.34 17.05 3.31
CA PHE A 48 -15.21 15.91 4.22
C PHE A 48 -13.97 15.99 5.12
N PHE A 49 -12.86 16.56 4.64
CA PHE A 49 -11.61 16.68 5.39
C PHE A 49 -11.45 18.03 6.10
N ARG A 50 -12.51 18.83 6.23
CA ARG A 50 -12.46 20.10 6.96
C ARG A 50 -12.03 19.86 8.40
N GLY A 51 -11.01 20.58 8.84
CA GLY A 51 -10.46 20.48 10.20
C GLY A 51 -9.45 19.35 10.39
N VAL A 52 -9.10 18.61 9.34
CA VAL A 52 -7.94 17.71 9.37
C VAL A 52 -6.66 18.55 9.34
N ASP A 53 -5.84 18.40 10.38
CA ASP A 53 -4.48 18.91 10.40
C ASP A 53 -3.57 17.88 9.71
N TRP A 54 -3.24 18.16 8.44
CA TRP A 54 -2.44 17.27 7.60
C TRP A 54 -0.95 17.27 7.96
N GLU A 55 -0.44 18.36 8.55
CA GLU A 55 0.96 18.47 8.94
C GLU A 55 1.24 17.59 10.17
N HIS A 56 0.35 17.61 11.16
CA HIS A 56 0.52 16.87 12.42
C HIS A 56 -0.35 15.61 12.51
N ILE A 57 -0.88 15.10 11.39
CA ILE A 57 -1.81 13.96 11.40
C ILE A 57 -1.22 12.71 12.06
N ARG A 58 0.11 12.53 11.97
CA ARG A 58 0.84 11.40 12.56
C ARG A 58 1.11 11.53 14.06
N GLU A 59 1.00 12.74 14.61
CA GLU A 59 1.25 13.02 16.03
C GLU A 59 -0.01 12.81 16.86
N ARG A 60 -1.18 12.78 16.22
CA ARG A 60 -2.47 12.52 16.86
C ARG A 60 -2.62 11.03 17.14
N PRO A 61 -3.19 10.65 18.30
CA PRO A 61 -3.50 9.25 18.58
C PRO A 61 -4.48 8.72 17.53
N ALA A 62 -4.27 7.47 17.10
CA ALA A 62 -5.20 6.80 16.19
C ALA A 62 -6.59 6.68 16.83
N ALA A 63 -7.64 6.87 16.04
CA ALA A 63 -9.01 6.78 16.52
C ALA A 63 -9.37 5.37 17.04
N ILE A 64 -8.75 4.35 16.45
CA ILE A 64 -8.90 2.94 16.84
C ILE A 64 -7.49 2.40 17.11
N PRO A 65 -7.10 2.24 18.39
CA PRO A 65 -5.85 1.59 18.73
C PRO A 65 -5.96 0.07 18.49
N MET A 66 -4.87 -0.54 18.03
CA MET A 66 -4.78 -1.99 17.85
C MET A 66 -4.10 -2.62 19.07
N GLU A 67 -4.67 -3.71 19.57
CA GLU A 67 -4.04 -4.50 20.63
C GLU A 67 -3.08 -5.52 20.01
N VAL A 68 -1.85 -5.57 20.51
CA VAL A 68 -0.80 -6.50 20.07
C VAL A 68 -0.27 -7.23 21.30
N LYS A 69 -0.42 -8.56 21.32
CA LYS A 69 -0.12 -9.40 22.49
C LYS A 69 1.36 -9.78 22.57
N SER A 70 2.01 -9.97 21.42
CA SER A 70 3.42 -10.37 21.31
C SER A 70 4.02 -9.93 19.96
N ILE A 71 5.34 -10.09 19.80
CA ILE A 71 6.05 -9.70 18.56
C ILE A 71 5.64 -10.54 17.34
N ASP A 72 5.12 -11.74 17.58
CA ASP A 72 4.67 -12.73 16.60
C ASP A 72 3.13 -12.87 16.58
N ASP A 73 2.39 -11.95 17.20
CA ASP A 73 0.93 -11.97 17.24
C ASP A 73 0.31 -11.76 15.85
N THR A 74 -0.38 -12.78 15.35
CA THR A 74 -1.10 -12.76 14.07
C THR A 74 -2.61 -12.54 14.23
N SER A 75 -3.12 -12.28 15.44
CA SER A 75 -4.57 -12.23 15.71
C SER A 75 -5.32 -11.06 15.05
N ASN A 76 -4.60 -10.07 14.52
CA ASN A 76 -5.14 -8.97 13.75
C ASN A 76 -5.20 -9.26 12.23
N PHE A 77 -4.94 -10.51 11.82
CA PHE A 77 -5.03 -10.99 10.44
C PHE A 77 -6.07 -12.13 10.35
N ASP A 78 -6.70 -12.27 9.19
CA ASP A 78 -7.59 -13.39 8.90
C ASP A 78 -6.78 -14.68 8.67
N GLU A 79 -7.26 -15.79 9.24
CA GLU A 79 -6.77 -17.13 8.91
C GLU A 79 -7.47 -17.63 7.65
N PHE A 80 -6.70 -17.81 6.58
CA PHE A 80 -7.19 -18.46 5.37
C PHE A 80 -6.77 -19.93 5.37
N PRO A 81 -7.63 -20.84 4.90
CA PRO A 81 -7.24 -22.22 4.69
C PRO A 81 -6.09 -22.27 3.69
N ASP A 82 -5.20 -23.26 3.86
CA ASP A 82 -4.17 -23.55 2.87
C ASP A 82 -4.82 -23.81 1.51
N VAL A 83 -4.58 -22.90 0.56
CA VAL A 83 -4.97 -23.11 -0.82
C VAL A 83 -3.86 -23.91 -1.47
N ASP A 84 -4.21 -25.01 -2.14
CA ASP A 84 -3.30 -25.70 -3.04
C ASP A 84 -2.87 -24.72 -4.14
N LEU A 85 -1.74 -24.05 -3.92
CA LEU A 85 -1.08 -23.22 -4.89
C LEU A 85 -0.56 -24.16 -5.98
N LYS A 86 -1.42 -24.43 -6.97
CA LYS A 86 -1.04 -25.03 -8.25
C LYS A 86 -0.25 -24.00 -9.05
N ILE A 87 0.88 -23.56 -8.50
CA ILE A 87 1.92 -22.89 -9.26
C ILE A 87 2.39 -23.98 -10.23
N PRO A 88 2.23 -23.82 -11.54
CA PRO A 88 2.82 -24.73 -12.51
C PRO A 88 4.31 -24.80 -12.18
N CYS A 89 4.71 -25.94 -11.63
CA CYS A 89 5.93 -26.13 -10.86
C CYS A 89 7.12 -25.45 -11.55
N ALA A 90 7.83 -24.58 -10.83
CA ALA A 90 9.26 -24.40 -11.08
C ALA A 90 9.86 -25.81 -11.27
N PRO A 91 10.67 -26.07 -12.31
CA PRO A 91 11.08 -27.43 -12.60
C PRO A 91 11.73 -28.07 -11.38
N PRO A 92 11.50 -29.37 -11.14
CA PRO A 92 12.09 -30.09 -10.03
C PRO A 92 13.60 -29.85 -10.06
N VAL A 93 14.16 -29.53 -8.90
CA VAL A 93 15.61 -29.41 -8.72
C VAL A 93 16.19 -30.82 -8.81
N THR A 94 16.25 -31.38 -10.02
CA THR A 94 17.04 -32.58 -10.28
C THR A 94 18.50 -32.17 -10.29
N PRO A 95 19.40 -32.89 -9.61
CA PRO A 95 20.83 -32.71 -9.75
C PRO A 95 21.27 -33.32 -11.11
N SER A 96 20.75 -32.79 -12.21
CA SER A 96 21.09 -33.20 -13.57
C SER A 96 21.88 -32.08 -14.25
N LYS A 97 23.11 -32.44 -14.60
CA LYS A 97 24.15 -31.62 -15.20
C LYS A 97 23.75 -31.08 -16.59
N GLU A 98 22.95 -30.01 -16.68
CA GLU A 98 22.86 -29.22 -17.93
C GLU A 98 22.76 -27.71 -17.62
N HIS A 99 23.78 -26.98 -18.04
CA HIS A 99 24.11 -25.61 -17.64
C HIS A 99 23.34 -24.51 -18.40
N THR A 100 22.22 -24.83 -19.07
CA THR A 100 21.59 -23.90 -20.05
C THR A 100 20.34 -23.18 -19.52
N GLU A 101 19.54 -23.78 -18.62
CA GLU A 101 18.32 -23.15 -18.09
C GLU A 101 18.51 -22.27 -16.85
N ALA A 102 19.60 -22.48 -16.10
CA ALA A 102 19.90 -21.70 -14.89
C ALA A 102 20.10 -20.21 -15.21
N GLY A 103 20.64 -19.90 -16.40
CA GLY A 103 20.87 -18.51 -16.83
C GLY A 103 19.60 -17.71 -17.02
N TYR A 104 18.53 -18.26 -17.62
CA TYR A 104 17.34 -17.47 -17.96
C TYR A 104 16.48 -17.10 -16.74
N LYS A 105 16.46 -17.97 -15.73
CA LYS A 105 15.67 -17.77 -14.51
C LYS A 105 16.36 -16.86 -13.49
N ASP A 106 17.68 -16.78 -13.50
CA ASP A 106 18.39 -15.89 -12.58
C ASP A 106 18.26 -14.41 -13.01
N TRP A 107 18.08 -14.16 -14.32
CA TRP A 107 17.95 -12.80 -14.86
C TRP A 107 16.68 -12.09 -14.42
N VAL A 108 15.59 -12.83 -14.21
CA VAL A 108 14.31 -12.23 -13.74
C VAL A 108 14.38 -11.79 -12.27
N PHE A 109 15.40 -12.22 -11.52
CA PHE A 109 15.65 -11.82 -10.14
C PHE A 109 16.84 -10.86 -9.99
N ILE A 110 17.48 -10.43 -11.09
CA ILE A 110 18.51 -9.38 -11.04
C ILE A 110 17.89 -8.12 -10.40
N ASN A 111 18.60 -7.55 -9.42
CA ASN A 111 18.16 -6.40 -8.60
C ASN A 111 16.96 -6.65 -7.67
N TYR A 112 16.51 -7.90 -7.50
CA TYR A 112 15.45 -8.23 -6.55
C TYR A 112 15.87 -8.02 -5.10
N THR A 113 17.14 -8.34 -4.78
CA THR A 113 17.68 -8.23 -3.42
C THR A 113 17.71 -6.78 -2.96
N PHE A 114 16.83 -6.45 -2.02
CA PHE A 114 16.80 -5.15 -1.35
C PHE A 114 17.42 -5.25 0.05
N LYS A 115 18.37 -4.36 0.35
CA LYS A 115 18.93 -4.18 1.69
C LYS A 115 18.83 -2.72 2.11
N ARG A 116 17.96 -2.46 3.09
CA ARG A 116 17.56 -1.11 3.52
C ARG A 116 18.71 -0.19 3.97
N PHE A 117 19.89 -0.72 4.31
CA PHE A 117 20.95 0.04 4.99
C PHE A 117 22.40 -0.20 4.52
N GLU A 118 22.64 -0.89 3.40
CA GLU A 118 24.00 -0.95 2.83
C GLU A 118 24.21 0.16 1.79
N GLY A 119 24.75 1.30 2.24
CA GLY A 119 25.62 2.13 1.40
C GLY A 119 25.17 3.54 0.97
N LEU A 120 23.93 4.00 1.22
CA LEU A 120 23.48 5.31 0.71
C LEU A 120 22.90 6.29 1.76
N THR A 121 22.52 5.83 2.96
CA THR A 121 21.99 6.70 4.03
C THR A 121 23.00 7.05 5.14
N GLN A 122 24.23 6.52 5.08
CA GLN A 122 25.30 6.79 6.05
C GLN A 122 26.17 8.03 5.73
N ARG A 123 25.64 9.08 5.09
CA ARG A 123 26.26 10.40 5.24
C ARG A 123 25.79 11.02 6.56
N GLY A 124 26.19 10.40 7.67
CA GLY A 124 26.26 11.11 8.95
C GLY A 124 27.16 12.34 8.81
N VAL A 125 26.93 13.35 9.64
CA VAL A 125 27.72 14.58 9.69
C VAL A 125 29.21 14.21 9.79
N LYS A 126 30.01 14.62 8.80
CA LYS A 126 31.47 14.43 8.86
C LYS A 126 31.99 15.22 10.06
N PRO A 127 32.65 14.61 11.05
CA PRO A 127 33.27 15.37 12.13
C PRO A 127 34.38 16.25 11.53
N PRO A 128 34.58 17.48 12.05
CA PRO A 128 35.61 18.36 11.54
C PRO A 128 36.99 17.73 11.78
N LYS A 129 37.86 17.82 10.77
CA LYS A 129 39.24 17.39 10.87
C LYS A 129 39.92 18.24 11.96
N LYS A 130 40.41 17.60 13.02
CA LYS A 130 41.29 18.25 13.99
C LYS A 130 42.59 18.61 13.27
N CYS A 131 42.97 19.88 13.36
CA CYS A 131 44.31 20.37 13.06
C CYS A 131 45.31 19.85 14.08
#